data_AF-A0A835M4P6-F1
#
_entry.id   AF-A0A835M4P6-F1
#
_cell.length_a   1.000
_cell.length_b   1.000
_cell.length_c   1.000
_cell.angle_alpha   90.00
_cell.angle_beta   90.00
_cell.angle_gamma   90.00
#
_symmetry.space_group_name_H-M   'P 1'
#
loop_
_entity.id
_entity.type
_entity.pdbx_description
1 polymer ?
#
loop_
_entity_poly.entity_id
_entity_poly.type
_entity_poly.pdbx_seq_one_letter_code
_entity_poly.pdbx_strand_id
1 'polypeptide(L)'
;CVCAEKTLEGDQPQYVAYRSILRSGPTTSLRVNIRAVAQYASEYGKGKAATDDVDQCLRNDQQASVELMKANIFTALGALDSLLQTVPSSVLDKGKTIADAYRVKEDREPEKLDPEMQKLESLF
;
A
#
# COMPACT_ATOMS: atom_id res chain seq x y z
N CYS A 1 5.73 1.76 -14.73
CA CYS A 1 5.94 1.62 -13.26
C CYS A 1 7.27 2.22 -12.78
N VAL A 2 7.21 3.28 -11.97
CA VAL A 2 8.33 3.63 -11.07
C VAL A 2 8.14 2.78 -9.82
N CYS A 3 8.92 1.69 -9.70
CA CYS A 3 8.92 0.87 -8.50
C CYS A 3 9.22 1.77 -7.30
N ALA A 4 8.43 1.70 -6.23
CA ALA A 4 8.72 2.43 -4.98
C ALA A 4 10.16 2.20 -4.50
N GLU A 5 10.76 1.05 -4.85
CA GLU A 5 12.17 0.73 -4.64
C GLU A 5 13.14 1.67 -5.39
N LYS A 6 12.85 2.03 -6.65
CA LYS A 6 13.70 2.91 -7.47
C LYS A 6 13.69 4.37 -6.99
N THR A 7 12.63 4.79 -6.31
CA THR A 7 12.51 6.14 -5.73
C THR A 7 13.19 6.25 -4.36
N LEU A 8 13.51 5.11 -3.71
CA LEU A 8 14.27 5.05 -2.46
C LEU A 8 15.79 5.09 -2.68
N GLU A 9 16.24 5.10 -3.93
CA GLU A 9 17.66 5.20 -4.34
C GLU A 9 18.08 6.63 -4.72
N GLY A 10 17.17 7.61 -4.68
CA GLY A 10 17.48 9.01 -5.03
C GLY A 10 18.23 9.75 -3.91
N ASP A 11 19.20 10.59 -4.30
CA ASP A 11 20.13 11.36 -3.45
C ASP A 11 19.47 12.26 -2.38
N GLN A 12 18.15 12.46 -2.41
CA GLN A 12 17.42 13.15 -1.36
C GLN A 12 16.07 12.45 -1.12
N PRO A 13 15.88 11.75 0.01
CA PRO A 13 14.61 11.10 0.28
C PRO A 13 13.54 12.18 0.47
N GLN A 14 12.56 12.25 -0.45
CA GLN A 14 11.36 13.10 -0.35
C GLN A 14 10.39 12.56 0.71
N TYR A 15 10.92 12.31 1.90
CA TYR A 15 10.29 11.59 2.99
C TYR A 15 9.02 12.28 3.48
N VAL A 16 8.97 13.62 3.40
CA VAL A 16 7.80 14.43 3.77
C VAL A 16 6.66 14.26 2.78
N ALA A 17 6.94 14.29 1.47
CA ALA A 17 5.95 14.05 0.44
C ALA A 17 5.41 12.61 0.53
N TYR A 18 6.31 11.64 0.70
CA TYR A 18 5.95 10.24 0.90
C TYR A 18 5.10 10.02 2.16
N ARG A 19 5.47 10.65 3.29
CA ARG A 19 4.70 10.58 4.54
C ARG A 19 3.33 11.21 4.41
N SER A 20 3.20 12.32 3.69
CA SER A 20 1.90 12.91 3.40
C SER A 20 1.04 11.96 2.56
N ILE A 21 1.59 11.33 1.52
CA ILE A 21 0.90 10.33 0.68
C ILE A 21 0.50 9.08 1.49
N LEU A 22 1.33 8.63 2.45
CA LEU A 22 0.96 7.51 3.33
C LEU A 22 -0.10 7.91 4.38
N ARG A 23 -0.25 9.20 4.68
CA ARG A 23 -1.23 9.69 5.66
C ARG A 23 -2.55 10.11 5.00
N SER A 24 -2.56 10.48 3.72
CA SER A 24 -3.75 10.89 2.96
C SER A 24 -4.10 9.88 1.85
N GLY A 25 -5.39 9.73 1.52
CA GLY A 25 -5.80 8.89 0.39
C GLY A 25 -5.78 7.36 0.63
N PRO A 26 -5.40 6.53 -0.37
CA PRO A 26 -5.56 5.06 -0.39
C PRO A 26 -5.03 4.31 0.85
N THR A 27 -4.01 4.83 1.52
CA THR A 27 -3.42 4.24 2.72
C THR A 27 -4.34 4.31 3.94
N THR A 28 -5.25 5.29 4.02
CA THR A 28 -6.27 5.32 5.08
C THR A 28 -7.37 4.28 4.82
N SER A 29 -7.77 4.06 3.57
CA SER A 29 -8.65 2.94 3.21
C SER A 29 -7.98 1.59 3.49
N LEU A 30 -6.68 1.46 3.22
CA LEU A 30 -5.92 0.25 3.55
C LEU A 30 -5.99 -0.09 5.05
N ARG A 31 -5.81 0.89 5.95
CA ARG A 31 -5.92 0.68 7.41
C ARG A 31 -7.28 0.12 7.82
N VAL A 32 -8.36 0.59 7.19
CA VAL A 32 -9.72 0.10 7.45
C VAL A 32 -9.89 -1.31 6.89
N ASN A 33 -9.42 -1.55 5.67
CA ASN A 33 -9.56 -2.84 4.99
C ASN A 33 -8.78 -3.95 5.70
N ILE A 34 -7.53 -3.73 6.12
CA ILE A 34 -6.75 -4.77 6.83
C ILE A 34 -7.34 -5.10 8.20
N ARG A 35 -7.97 -4.14 8.88
CA ARG A 35 -8.70 -4.38 10.13
C ARG A 35 -9.96 -5.21 9.90
N ALA A 36 -10.66 -4.98 8.79
CA ALA A 36 -11.79 -5.82 8.41
C ALA A 36 -11.38 -7.27 8.11
N VAL A 37 -10.20 -7.47 7.50
CA VAL A 37 -9.63 -8.82 7.29
C VAL A 37 -9.33 -9.51 8.62
N ALA A 38 -8.75 -8.80 9.60
CA ALA A 38 -8.51 -9.37 10.92
C ALA A 38 -9.81 -9.71 11.68
N GLN A 39 -10.87 -8.91 11.50
CA GLN A 39 -12.20 -9.22 12.04
C GLN A 39 -12.78 -10.49 11.40
N TYR A 40 -12.71 -10.62 10.08
CA TYR A 40 -13.09 -11.84 9.39
C TYR A 40 -12.32 -13.05 9.93
N ALA A 41 -10.99 -12.95 10.08
CA ALA A 41 -10.17 -14.02 10.63
C ALA A 41 -10.54 -14.42 12.08
N SER A 42 -11.10 -13.49 12.85
CA SER A 42 -11.58 -13.75 14.22
C SER A 42 -12.77 -14.70 14.23
N GLU A 43 -13.65 -14.64 13.23
CA GLU A 43 -14.80 -15.54 13.08
C GLU A 43 -14.38 -17.01 12.83
N TYR A 44 -13.13 -17.23 12.41
CA TYR A 44 -12.56 -18.56 12.15
C TYR A 44 -11.48 -18.96 13.18
N GLY A 45 -11.44 -18.31 14.34
CA GLY A 45 -10.52 -18.63 15.43
C GLY A 45 -9.07 -18.19 15.23
N LYS A 46 -8.78 -17.38 14.20
CA LYS A 46 -7.44 -16.82 13.91
C LYS A 46 -7.27 -15.36 14.33
N GLY A 47 -8.21 -14.81 15.09
CA GLY A 47 -8.30 -13.37 15.39
C GLY A 47 -7.10 -12.76 16.11
N LYS A 48 -6.52 -13.46 17.09
CA LYS A 48 -5.35 -12.96 17.82
C LYS A 48 -4.14 -12.79 16.90
N ALA A 49 -3.80 -13.83 16.14
CA ALA A 49 -2.70 -13.79 15.18
C ALA A 49 -2.91 -12.69 14.13
N ALA A 50 -4.13 -12.59 13.58
CA ALA A 50 -4.46 -11.57 12.60
C ALA A 50 -4.38 -10.13 13.15
N THR A 51 -4.72 -9.92 14.42
CA THR A 51 -4.60 -8.61 15.08
C THR A 51 -3.15 -8.25 15.34
N ASP A 52 -2.34 -9.21 15.81
CA ASP A 52 -0.90 -9.03 16.03
C ASP A 52 -0.20 -8.66 14.68
N ASP A 53 -0.57 -9.31 13.58
CA ASP A 53 -0.08 -9.01 12.23
C ASP A 53 -0.50 -7.60 11.76
N VAL A 54 -1.74 -7.18 12.02
CA VAL A 54 -2.20 -5.81 11.70
C VAL A 54 -1.40 -4.77 12.48
N ASP A 55 -1.17 -4.99 13.77
CA ASP A 55 -0.37 -4.07 14.58
C ASP A 55 1.05 -3.96 14.05
N GLN A 56 1.66 -5.08 13.67
CA GLN A 56 2.98 -5.10 13.05
C GLN A 56 3.02 -4.38 11.69
N CYS A 57 1.99 -4.56 10.86
CA CYS A 57 1.84 -3.87 9.57
C CYS A 57 1.70 -2.34 9.73
N LEU A 58 1.12 -1.86 10.83
CA LEU A 58 0.83 -0.45 11.05
C LEU A 58 1.88 0.30 11.88
N ARG A 59 2.90 -0.40 12.39
CA ARG A 59 4.01 0.21 13.14
C ARG A 59 4.73 1.23 12.27
N ASN A 60 4.61 2.50 12.66
CA ASN A 60 5.32 3.61 12.04
C ASN A 60 6.13 4.33 13.12
N ASP A 61 7.45 4.22 13.05
CA ASP A 61 8.34 5.06 13.86
C ASP A 61 8.68 6.34 13.09
N GLN A 62 8.31 7.48 13.69
CA GLN A 62 8.45 8.79 13.07
C GLN A 62 9.90 9.30 13.03
N GLN A 63 10.82 8.64 13.74
CA GLN A 63 12.24 9.01 13.79
C GLN A 63 13.19 7.93 13.25
N ALA A 64 12.66 6.93 12.54
CA ALA A 64 13.45 5.84 11.98
C ALA A 64 14.49 6.29 10.94
N SER A 65 15.67 5.67 10.96
CA SER A 65 16.65 5.76 9.87
C SER A 65 16.10 5.14 8.58
N VAL A 66 16.74 5.38 7.44
CA VAL A 66 16.35 4.79 6.14
C VAL A 66 16.42 3.27 6.19
N GLU A 67 17.45 2.73 6.82
CA GLU A 67 17.67 1.30 7.06
C GLU A 67 16.54 0.71 7.91
N LEU A 68 16.14 1.40 8.97
CA LEU A 68 15.03 0.99 9.82
C LEU A 68 13.69 1.08 9.07
N MET A 69 13.51 2.09 8.22
CA MET A 69 12.31 2.18 7.38
C MET A 69 12.24 1.03 6.34
N LYS A 70 13.36 0.67 5.70
CA LYS A 70 13.41 -0.50 4.82
C LYS A 70 13.07 -1.78 5.58
N ALA A 71 13.65 -1.99 6.76
CA ALA A 71 13.33 -3.12 7.62
C ALA A 71 11.84 -3.15 8.01
N ASN A 72 11.25 -2.00 8.36
CA ASN A 72 9.83 -1.88 8.68
C ASN A 72 8.92 -2.21 7.48
N ILE A 73 9.31 -1.83 6.26
CA ILE A 73 8.57 -2.20 5.05
C ILE A 73 8.58 -3.72 4.86
N PHE A 74 9.74 -4.37 4.95
CA PHE A 74 9.80 -5.84 4.83
C PHE A 74 8.99 -6.53 5.92
N THR A 75 9.06 -6.02 7.14
CA THR A 75 8.28 -6.50 8.28
C THR A 75 6.78 -6.38 8.02
N ALA A 76 6.33 -5.24 7.49
CA ALA A 76 4.93 -5.01 7.15
C ALA A 76 4.45 -5.88 5.98
N LEU A 77 5.28 -6.10 4.96
CA LEU A 77 4.97 -7.01 3.85
C LEU A 77 4.82 -8.46 4.34
N GLY A 78 5.71 -8.91 5.23
CA GLY A 78 5.60 -10.24 5.85
C GLY A 78 4.34 -10.39 6.68
N ALA A 79 4.00 -9.38 7.49
CA ALA A 79 2.76 -9.39 8.28
C ALA A 79 1.51 -9.37 7.38
N LEU A 80 1.53 -8.64 6.27
CA LEU A 80 0.43 -8.65 5.31
C LEU A 80 0.27 -10.02 4.64
N ASP A 81 1.36 -10.69 4.27
CA ASP A 81 1.29 -12.05 3.71
C ASP A 81 0.72 -13.04 4.73
N SER A 82 1.21 -13.03 5.97
CA SER A 82 0.68 -13.84 7.07
C SER A 82 -0.82 -13.60 7.29
N LEU A 83 -1.25 -12.34 7.27
CA LEU A 83 -2.65 -11.96 7.39
C LEU A 83 -3.47 -12.50 6.22
N LEU A 84 -2.98 -12.40 4.98
CA LEU A 84 -3.65 -12.94 3.81
C LEU A 84 -3.80 -14.47 3.90
N GLN A 85 -2.81 -15.19 4.42
CA GLN A 85 -2.91 -16.64 4.67
C GLN A 85 -4.00 -17.03 5.69
N THR A 86 -4.55 -16.08 6.46
CA THR A 86 -5.70 -16.35 7.33
C THR A 86 -7.02 -16.47 6.54
N VAL A 87 -7.07 -15.91 5.32
CA VAL A 87 -8.23 -15.93 4.44
C VAL A 87 -8.27 -17.25 3.65
N PRO A 88 -9.44 -17.89 3.46
CA PRO A 88 -9.56 -19.07 2.62
C PRO A 88 -9.06 -18.82 1.19
N SER A 89 -8.34 -19.80 0.62
CA SER A 89 -7.75 -19.70 -0.73
C SER A 89 -8.77 -19.30 -1.80
N SER A 90 -9.97 -19.87 -1.77
CA SER A 90 -11.05 -19.56 -2.70
C SER A 90 -11.51 -18.08 -2.69
N VAL A 91 -11.33 -17.38 -1.58
CA VAL A 91 -11.63 -15.94 -1.45
C VAL A 91 -10.43 -15.11 -1.90
N LEU A 92 -9.22 -15.54 -1.53
CA LEU A 92 -7.96 -14.96 -1.98
C LEU A 92 -7.82 -14.96 -3.51
N ASP A 93 -8.16 -16.07 -4.17
CA ASP A 93 -8.07 -16.22 -5.63
C ASP A 93 -8.99 -15.24 -6.38
N LYS A 94 -10.20 -15.01 -5.83
CA LYS A 94 -11.13 -13.99 -6.35
C LYS A 94 -10.55 -12.59 -6.16
N GLY A 95 -10.00 -12.31 -4.98
CA GLY A 95 -9.32 -11.05 -4.67
C GLY A 95 -8.16 -10.77 -5.62
N LYS A 96 -7.34 -11.79 -5.91
CA LYS A 96 -6.22 -11.71 -6.85
C LYS A 96 -6.68 -11.35 -8.26
N THR A 97 -7.73 -12.00 -8.75
CA THR A 97 -8.31 -11.71 -10.08
C THR A 97 -8.76 -10.25 -10.19
N ILE A 98 -9.40 -9.72 -9.14
CA ILE A 98 -9.83 -8.32 -9.09
C ILE A 98 -8.60 -7.38 -9.05
N ALA A 99 -7.62 -7.67 -8.21
CA ALA A 99 -6.40 -6.86 -8.07
C ALA A 99 -5.60 -6.80 -9.39
N ASP A 100 -5.46 -7.94 -10.08
CA ASP A 100 -4.79 -8.01 -11.38
C ASP A 100 -5.47 -7.11 -12.43
N ALA A 101 -6.80 -6.99 -12.42
CA ALA A 101 -7.53 -6.10 -13.32
C ALA A 101 -7.25 -4.61 -13.07
N TYR A 102 -6.98 -4.19 -11.83
CA TYR A 102 -6.58 -2.82 -11.51
C TYR A 102 -5.15 -2.50 -11.94
N ARG A 103 -4.27 -3.51 -11.95
CA ARG A 103 -2.85 -3.36 -12.31
C ARG A 103 -2.64 -3.02 -13.79
N VAL A 104 -3.59 -3.37 -14.66
CA VAL A 104 -3.55 -3.09 -16.11
C VAL A 104 -3.67 -1.58 -16.44
N LYS A 105 -4.04 -0.72 -15.48
CA LYS A 105 -4.21 0.72 -15.73
C LYS A 105 -2.94 1.58 -15.63
N GLU A 106 -1.84 1.07 -15.06
CA GLU A 106 -0.59 1.84 -14.90
C GLU A 106 0.34 1.83 -16.14
N ASP A 107 0.05 0.99 -17.14
CA ASP A 107 0.77 0.94 -18.44
C ASP A 107 -0.02 1.66 -19.57
N ARG A 108 -0.89 2.61 -19.23
CA ARG A 108 -1.31 3.60 -20.23
C ARG A 108 -0.26 4.69 -20.28
N GLU A 109 0.31 4.93 -21.46
CA GLU A 109 0.98 6.20 -21.75
C GLU A 109 0.16 7.35 -21.18
N PRO A 110 0.80 8.43 -20.67
CA PRO A 110 0.08 9.57 -20.14
C PRO A 110 -1.03 9.95 -21.11
N GLU A 111 -2.27 9.82 -20.66
CA GLU A 111 -3.44 10.16 -21.45
C GLU A 111 -3.19 11.59 -21.92
N LYS A 112 -3.03 11.78 -23.24
CA LYS A 112 -2.80 13.10 -23.83
C LYS A 112 -3.88 14.01 -23.27
N LEU A 113 -3.49 14.91 -22.37
CA LEU A 113 -4.39 15.86 -21.77
C LEU A 113 -5.10 16.59 -22.90
N ASP A 114 -6.41 16.78 -22.74
CA ASP A 114 -7.23 17.54 -23.67
C ASP A 114 -6.51 18.86 -24.02
N PRO A 115 -6.44 19.24 -25.32
CA PRO A 115 -5.78 20.47 -25.75
C PRO A 115 -6.22 21.73 -25.00
N GLU A 116 -7.43 21.78 -24.43
CA GLU A 116 -7.86 22.89 -23.57
C GLU A 116 -7.16 22.90 -22.20
N MET A 117 -6.90 21.73 -21.60
CA MET A 117 -6.17 21.66 -20.32
C MET A 117 -4.70 22.05 -20.47
N GLN A 118 -4.06 21.68 -21.59
CA GLN A 118 -2.68 22.10 -21.87
C GLN A 118 -2.53 23.62 -21.99
N LYS A 119 -3.54 24.30 -22.55
CA LYS A 119 -3.54 25.77 -22.63
C LYS A 119 -3.61 26.42 -21.25
N LEU A 120 -4.35 25.82 -20.32
CA LEU A 120 -4.47 26.34 -18.96
C LEU A 120 -3.16 26.18 -18.16
N GLU A 121 -2.39 25.12 -18.37
CA GLU A 121 -1.08 24.95 -17.76
C GLU A 121 -0.04 25.95 -18.30
N SER A 122 -0.14 26.34 -19.58
CA SER A 122 0.76 27.33 -20.18
C SER A 122 0.56 28.78 -19.69
N LEU A 123 -0.46 29.00 -18.83
CA LEU A 123 -0.81 30.31 -18.28
C LEU A 123 -0.29 30.55 -16.85
N PHE A 124 0.36 29.57 -16.23
CA PHE A 124 0.94 29.66 -14.88
C PHE A 124 2.45 29.38 -14.89
#